data_AF-R5KCU4-F1
#
_entry.id   AF-R5KCU4-F1
#
_cell.length_a   1.000
_cell.length_b   1.000
_cell.length_c   1.000
_cell.angle_alpha   90.00
_cell.angle_beta   90.00
_cell.angle_gamma   90.00
#
_symmetry.space_group_name_H-M   'P 1'
#
loop_
_entity.id
_entity.type
_entity.pdbx_description
1 polymer ?
#
loop_
_entity_poly.entity_id
_entity_poly.type
_entity_poly.pdbx_seq_one_letter_code
_entity_poly.pdbx_strand_id
1 'polypeptide(L)'
;MPKSDGYKNLIPANKRSKDEVRIIGQKGGIKSGEVRRMRKTLKEQLLLLLSENDIQENICLSLIDKALEGDTKAFQIIRDTIGEKPIEQLCMTTTNINLQKSYEEVKALMEAQKQKAIEENRHEIPLIDYKEV
;
A
#
# COMPACT_ATOMS: atom_id res chain seq x y z
N MET A 1 -7.69 35.61 -12.45
CA MET A 1 -7.48 36.05 -11.06
C MET A 1 -6.54 35.08 -10.37
N PRO A 2 -5.52 35.53 -9.62
CA PRO A 2 -4.67 34.63 -8.86
C PRO A 2 -5.50 33.90 -7.79
N LYS A 3 -5.26 32.60 -7.59
CA LYS A 3 -5.89 31.83 -6.52
C LYS A 3 -5.52 32.46 -5.18
N SER A 4 -6.53 32.88 -4.40
CA SER A 4 -6.28 33.32 -3.04
C SER A 4 -5.84 32.11 -2.20
N ASP A 5 -4.66 32.18 -1.62
CA ASP A 5 -4.14 31.19 -0.69
C ASP A 5 -5.01 31.16 0.58
N GLY A 6 -6.04 30.29 0.58
CA GLY A 6 -7.10 30.24 1.60
C GLY A 6 -6.64 29.93 3.02
N TYR A 7 -5.34 29.66 3.23
CA TYR A 7 -4.74 29.38 4.53
C TYR A 7 -4.15 30.63 5.21
N LYS A 8 -3.89 31.73 4.48
CA LYS A 8 -3.18 32.90 5.02
C LYS A 8 -3.91 33.59 6.19
N ASN A 9 -5.22 33.41 6.30
CA ASN A 9 -6.06 34.00 7.35
C ASN A 9 -6.47 33.01 8.45
N LEU A 10 -5.93 31.78 8.44
CA LEU A 10 -6.29 30.76 9.43
C LEU A 10 -5.42 30.90 10.68
N ILE A 11 -6.07 31.10 11.83
CA ILE A 11 -5.39 31.01 13.13
C ILE A 11 -5.15 29.50 13.42
N PRO A 12 -3.94 29.06 13.79
CA PRO A 12 -3.70 27.68 14.19
C PRO A 12 -4.32 27.33 15.55
N ALA A 13 -4.61 26.04 15.80
CA ALA A 13 -5.28 25.61 17.03
C ALA A 13 -4.45 25.86 18.31
N ASN A 14 -3.12 25.83 18.21
CA ASN A 14 -2.22 26.11 19.33
C ASN A 14 -2.20 27.60 19.76
N LYS A 15 -2.74 28.50 18.93
CA LYS A 15 -2.89 29.93 19.23
C LYS A 15 -4.29 30.30 19.73
N ARG A 16 -5.18 29.32 19.93
CA ARG A 16 -6.56 29.51 20.42
C ARG A 16 -6.73 29.01 21.85
N SER A 17 -7.79 29.45 22.52
CA SER A 17 -8.17 28.88 23.81
C SER A 17 -8.64 27.43 23.65
N LYS A 18 -8.43 26.61 24.69
CA LYS A 18 -8.87 25.20 24.72
C LYS A 18 -10.38 25.07 24.48
N ASP A 19 -11.17 25.99 25.03
CA ASP A 19 -12.62 25.96 24.89
C ASP A 19 -13.08 26.30 23.46
N GLU A 20 -12.40 27.24 22.80
CA GLU A 20 -12.67 27.58 21.40
C GLU A 20 -12.35 26.40 20.47
N VAL A 21 -11.19 25.75 20.67
CA VAL A 21 -10.80 24.57 19.90
C VAL A 21 -11.81 23.43 20.09
N ARG A 22 -12.32 23.25 21.31
CA ARG A 22 -13.36 22.26 21.61
C ARG A 22 -14.66 22.54 20.84
N ILE A 23 -15.13 23.78 20.84
CA ILE A 23 -16.36 24.19 20.14
C ILE A 23 -16.18 24.01 18.61
N ILE A 24 -15.04 24.42 18.06
CA ILE A 24 -14.74 24.25 16.63
C ILE A 24 -14.69 22.77 16.26
N GLY A 25 -14.03 21.94 17.07
CA GLY A 25 -13.96 20.50 16.88
C GLY A 25 -15.34 19.83 16.94
N GLN A 26 -16.18 20.24 17.90
CA GLN A 26 -17.55 19.76 18.01
C GLN A 26 -18.37 20.11 16.76
N LYS A 27 -18.33 21.37 16.30
CA LYS A 27 -19.02 21.82 15.08
C LYS A 27 -18.56 21.05 13.85
N GLY A 28 -17.24 20.86 13.71
CA GLY A 28 -16.67 20.07 12.62
C GLY A 28 -17.08 18.60 12.67
N GLY A 29 -17.10 18.00 13.86
CA GLY A 29 -17.54 16.62 14.09
C GLY A 29 -19.02 16.41 13.74
N ILE A 30 -19.89 17.32 14.19
CA ILE A 30 -21.33 17.29 13.88
C ILE A 30 -21.54 17.41 12.37
N LYS A 31 -20.93 18.42 11.73
CA LYS A 31 -21.10 18.65 10.28
C LYS A 31 -20.58 17.47 9.45
N SER A 32 -19.42 16.93 9.84
CA SER A 32 -18.88 15.73 9.21
C SER A 32 -19.80 14.53 9.39
N GLY A 33 -20.41 14.37 10.57
CA GLY A 33 -21.39 13.33 10.85
C GLY A 33 -22.64 13.46 9.97
N GLU A 34 -23.18 14.67 9.83
CA GLU A 34 -24.30 14.97 8.91
C GLU A 34 -23.97 14.60 7.47
N VAL A 35 -22.82 15.06 6.96
CA VAL A 35 -22.38 14.77 5.59
C VAL A 35 -22.18 13.27 5.39
N ARG A 36 -21.60 12.56 6.36
CA ARG A 36 -21.47 11.10 6.29
C ARG A 36 -22.82 10.40 6.22
N ARG A 37 -23.79 10.80 7.04
CA ARG A 37 -25.16 10.24 6.99
C ARG A 37 -25.84 10.53 5.65
N MET A 38 -25.76 11.77 5.17
CA MET A 38 -26.31 12.16 3.86
C MET A 38 -25.71 11.34 2.71
N ARG A 39 -24.38 11.15 2.70
CA ARG A 39 -23.70 10.31 1.69
C ARG A 39 -24.13 8.84 1.78
N LYS A 40 -24.35 8.31 2.98
CA LYS A 40 -24.87 6.96 3.18
C LYS A 40 -26.28 6.83 2.59
N THR A 41 -27.19 7.75 2.91
CA THR A 41 -28.56 7.76 2.38
C THR A 41 -28.57 7.86 0.85
N LEU A 42 -27.79 8.78 0.28
CA LEU A 42 -27.68 8.92 -1.18
C LEU A 42 -27.17 7.63 -1.81
N LYS A 43 -26.15 6.98 -1.22
CA LYS A 43 -25.66 5.69 -1.71
C LYS A 43 -26.75 4.63 -1.70
N GLU A 44 -27.52 4.52 -0.62
CA GLU A 44 -28.61 3.53 -0.49
C GLU A 44 -29.70 3.78 -1.54
N GLN A 45 -30.08 5.05 -1.77
CA GLN A 45 -31.06 5.42 -2.80
C GLN A 45 -30.56 5.12 -4.22
N LEU A 46 -29.30 5.43 -4.51
CA LEU A 46 -28.70 5.11 -5.82
C LEU A 46 -28.64 3.59 -6.05
N LEU A 47 -28.31 2.80 -5.02
CA LEU A 47 -28.33 1.34 -5.13
C LEU A 47 -29.74 0.80 -5.37
N LEU A 48 -30.77 1.41 -4.77
CA LEU A 48 -32.16 1.05 -5.03
C LEU A 48 -32.56 1.35 -6.47
N LEU A 49 -32.26 2.54 -6.98
CA LEU A 49 -32.52 2.88 -8.38
C LEU A 49 -31.78 1.96 -9.33
N LEU A 50 -30.51 1.66 -9.03
CA LEU A 50 -29.73 0.70 -9.80
C LEU A 50 -30.25 -0.73 -9.67
N SER A 51 -31.14 -1.08 -8.74
CA SER A 51 -31.73 -2.43 -8.69
C SER A 51 -32.88 -2.61 -9.69
N GLU A 52 -33.35 -1.52 -10.30
CA GLU A 52 -34.33 -1.57 -11.38
C GLU A 52 -33.63 -2.01 -12.68
N ASN A 53 -34.09 -3.13 -13.25
CA ASN A 53 -33.47 -3.75 -14.43
C ASN A 53 -33.34 -2.77 -15.62
N ASP A 54 -34.36 -1.94 -15.85
CA ASP A 54 -34.39 -0.99 -16.95
C ASP A 54 -33.28 0.07 -16.82
N ILE A 55 -32.96 0.51 -15.60
CA ILE A 55 -31.93 1.52 -15.36
C ILE A 55 -30.54 0.93 -15.59
N GLN A 56 -30.29 -0.30 -15.13
CA GLN A 56 -29.01 -0.98 -15.37
C GLN A 56 -28.76 -1.19 -16.85
N GLU A 57 -29.76 -1.67 -17.58
CA GLU A 57 -29.67 -1.90 -19.02
C GLU A 57 -29.34 -0.61 -19.78
N ASN A 58 -30.07 0.48 -19.50
CA ASN A 58 -29.82 1.78 -20.12
C ASN A 58 -28.43 2.35 -19.82
N ILE A 59 -27.90 2.12 -18.61
CA ILE A 59 -26.53 2.52 -18.26
C ILE A 59 -25.51 1.72 -19.06
N CYS A 60 -25.71 0.40 -19.20
CA CYS A 60 -24.83 -0.45 -20.00
C CYS A 60 -24.84 -0.04 -21.47
N LEU A 61 -26.00 0.23 -22.05
CA LEU A 61 -26.14 0.72 -23.42
C LEU A 61 -25.38 2.05 -23.61
N SER A 62 -25.61 3.03 -22.74
CA SER A 62 -24.89 4.31 -22.80
C SER A 62 -23.38 4.17 -22.64
N LEU A 63 -22.92 3.19 -21.85
CA LEU A 63 -21.49 2.92 -21.67
C LEU A 63 -20.86 2.34 -22.93
N ILE A 64 -21.57 1.46 -23.63
CA ILE A 64 -21.15 0.91 -24.92
C ILE A 64 -21.05 2.03 -25.97
N ASP A 65 -22.07 2.87 -26.07
CA ASP A 65 -22.07 4.01 -27.01
C ASP A 65 -20.87 4.94 -26.78
N LYS A 66 -20.60 5.29 -25.52
CA LYS A 66 -19.41 6.10 -25.17
C LYS A 66 -18.09 5.42 -25.52
N ALA A 67 -18.01 4.10 -25.37
CA ALA A 67 -16.81 3.36 -25.77
C ALA A 67 -16.62 3.39 -27.30
N LEU A 68 -17.72 3.28 -28.07
CA LEU A 68 -17.70 3.39 -29.54
C LEU A 68 -17.29 4.80 -30.00
N GLU A 69 -17.69 5.84 -29.25
CA GLU A 69 -17.25 7.23 -29.47
C GLU A 69 -15.76 7.46 -29.14
N GLY A 70 -15.08 6.49 -28.53
CA GLY A 70 -13.65 6.55 -28.22
C GLY A 70 -13.31 6.91 -26.77
N ASP A 71 -14.27 6.86 -25.84
CA ASP A 71 -13.96 6.99 -24.41
C ASP A 71 -13.21 5.74 -23.90
N THR A 72 -11.89 5.89 -23.74
CA THR A 72 -10.99 4.82 -23.27
C THR A 72 -11.34 4.33 -21.85
N LYS A 73 -11.94 5.18 -21.02
CA LYS A 73 -12.37 4.78 -19.67
C LYS A 73 -13.62 3.91 -19.73
N ALA A 74 -14.57 4.24 -20.61
CA ALA A 74 -15.75 3.41 -20.83
C ALA A 74 -15.34 2.00 -21.31
N PHE A 75 -14.43 1.93 -22.30
CA PHE A 75 -13.85 0.66 -22.75
C PHE A 75 -13.16 -0.11 -21.61
N GLN A 76 -12.35 0.57 -20.78
CA GLN A 76 -11.70 -0.06 -19.64
C GLN A 76 -12.71 -0.64 -18.64
N ILE A 77 -13.78 0.12 -18.32
CA ILE A 77 -14.82 -0.34 -17.40
C ILE A 77 -15.50 -1.60 -17.98
N ILE A 78 -15.87 -1.59 -19.26
CA ILE A 78 -16.46 -2.76 -19.94
C ILE A 78 -15.51 -3.97 -19.85
N ARG A 79 -14.25 -3.81 -20.28
CA ARG A 79 -13.22 -4.86 -20.22
C ARG A 79 -13.07 -5.44 -18.81
N ASP A 80 -12.96 -4.58 -17.79
CA ASP A 80 -12.75 -4.99 -16.41
C ASP A 80 -14.01 -5.68 -15.83
N THR A 81 -15.22 -5.28 -16.24
CA THR A 81 -16.47 -5.96 -15.83
C THR A 81 -16.64 -7.35 -16.44
N ILE A 82 -16.11 -7.59 -17.65
CA ILE A 82 -16.13 -8.90 -18.32
C ILE A 82 -15.03 -9.83 -17.76
N GLY A 83 -14.08 -9.30 -17.00
CA GLY A 83 -12.99 -10.06 -16.40
C GLY A 83 -11.73 -10.14 -17.28
N GLU A 84 -11.64 -9.34 -18.36
CA GLU A 84 -10.46 -9.26 -19.22
C GLU A 84 -9.39 -8.30 -18.68
N LYS A 85 -9.22 -8.25 -17.34
CA LYS A 85 -8.21 -7.39 -16.74
C LYS A 85 -6.82 -7.95 -17.08
N PRO A 86 -5.89 -7.13 -17.64
CA PRO A 86 -4.52 -7.57 -17.89
C PRO A 86 -3.90 -8.07 -16.58
N ILE A 87 -3.56 -9.37 -16.56
CA ILE A 87 -2.86 -9.96 -15.42
C ILE A 87 -1.39 -9.55 -15.56
N GLU A 88 -0.93 -8.67 -14.67
CA GLU A 88 0.51 -8.43 -14.52
C GLU A 88 1.14 -9.69 -13.91
N GLN A 89 1.71 -10.56 -14.75
CA GLN A 89 2.54 -11.67 -14.29
C GLN A 89 3.87 -11.09 -13.75
N LEU A 90 3.93 -10.83 -12.45
CA LEU A 90 5.19 -10.52 -11.78
C LEU A 90 6.01 -11.82 -11.64
N CYS A 91 7.03 -12.00 -12.48
CA CYS A 91 7.94 -13.14 -12.40
C CYS A 91 8.86 -13.02 -11.16
N MET A 92 8.41 -13.54 -10.02
CA MET A 92 9.14 -13.58 -8.73
C MET A 92 10.26 -14.64 -8.67
N THR A 93 10.51 -15.36 -9.77
CA THR A 93 11.41 -16.52 -9.78
C THR A 93 12.88 -16.13 -9.87
N THR A 94 13.22 -15.05 -10.58
CA THR A 94 14.62 -14.66 -10.83
C THR A 94 15.28 -13.99 -9.63
N THR A 95 14.51 -13.27 -8.80
CA THR A 95 15.03 -12.55 -7.63
C THR A 95 15.36 -13.48 -6.46
N ASN A 96 14.52 -14.50 -6.20
CA ASN A 96 14.73 -15.46 -5.12
C ASN A 96 15.96 -16.35 -5.35
N ILE A 97 16.23 -16.77 -6.59
CA ILE A 97 17.38 -17.63 -6.93
C ILE A 97 18.71 -16.91 -6.66
N ASN A 98 18.80 -15.62 -6.98
CA ASN A 98 20.02 -14.84 -6.75
C ASN A 98 20.28 -14.59 -5.28
N LEU A 99 19.22 -14.32 -4.50
CA LEU A 99 19.36 -14.08 -3.07
C LEU A 99 19.84 -15.34 -2.35
N GLN A 100 19.27 -16.51 -2.68
CA GLN A 100 19.67 -17.80 -2.11
C GLN A 100 21.15 -18.12 -2.38
N LYS A 101 21.62 -17.97 -3.62
CA LYS A 101 23.03 -18.16 -3.99
C LYS A 101 23.96 -17.23 -3.19
N SER A 102 23.58 -15.96 -3.04
CA SER A 102 24.38 -15.00 -2.26
C SER A 102 24.49 -15.40 -0.78
N TYR A 103 23.43 -15.96 -0.19
CA TYR A 103 23.46 -16.43 1.21
C TYR A 103 24.36 -17.65 1.38
N GLU A 104 24.33 -18.60 0.44
CA GLU A 104 25.16 -19.80 0.46
C GLU A 104 26.65 -19.45 0.33
N GLU A 105 27.00 -18.52 -0.56
CA GLU A 105 28.38 -18.03 -0.74
C GLU A 105 28.92 -17.35 0.53
N VAL A 106 28.14 -16.44 1.13
CA VAL A 106 28.53 -15.74 2.37
C VAL A 106 28.66 -16.71 3.54
N LYS A 107 27.78 -17.71 3.64
CA LYS A 107 27.85 -18.74 4.69
C LYS A 107 29.11 -19.58 4.58
N ALA A 108 29.48 -20.03 3.38
CA ALA A 108 30.68 -20.81 3.14
C ALA A 108 31.97 -20.04 3.52
N LEU A 109 32.02 -18.74 3.22
CA LEU A 109 33.14 -17.88 3.61
C LEU A 109 33.29 -17.74 5.14
N MET A 110 32.18 -17.57 5.87
CA MET A 110 32.22 -17.49 7.33
C MET A 110 32.70 -18.80 7.98
N GLU A 111 32.25 -19.94 7.46
CA GLU A 111 32.68 -21.25 7.95
C GLU A 111 34.18 -21.49 7.69
N ALA A 112 34.67 -21.09 6.51
CA ALA A 112 36.11 -21.17 6.19
C ALA A 112 36.97 -20.27 7.10
N GLN A 113 36.50 -19.06 7.42
CA GLN A 113 37.19 -18.17 8.37
C GLN A 113 37.21 -18.77 9.78
N LYS A 114 36.10 -19.36 10.21
CA LYS A 114 36.00 -20.04 11.51
C LYS A 114 36.96 -21.23 11.57
N GLN A 115 37.09 -22.01 10.50
CA GLN A 115 38.01 -23.15 10.43
C GLN A 115 39.47 -22.70 10.50
N LYS A 116 39.85 -21.65 9.77
CA LYS A 116 41.20 -21.06 9.84
C LYS A 116 41.55 -20.59 11.25
N ALA A 117 40.64 -19.91 11.93
CA ALA A 117 40.84 -19.45 13.31
C ALA A 117 41.00 -20.62 14.31
N ILE A 118 40.34 -21.76 14.06
CA ILE A 118 40.51 -22.99 14.85
C ILE A 118 41.88 -23.63 14.57
N GLU A 119 42.32 -23.64 13.33
CA GLU A 119 43.62 -24.19 12.90
C GLU A 119 44.81 -23.37 13.40
N GLU A 120 44.68 -22.04 13.39
CA GLU A 120 45.64 -21.10 13.97
C GLU A 120 45.77 -21.30 15.49
N ASN A 121 44.63 -21.46 16.21
CA ASN A 121 44.65 -21.77 17.65
C ASN A 121 45.10 -23.20 17.97
N ARG A 122 45.15 -24.13 17.01
CA ARG A 122 45.60 -25.51 17.23
C ARG A 122 47.12 -25.64 17.39
N HIS A 123 47.88 -24.62 16.99
CA HIS A 123 49.34 -24.62 17.03
C HIS A 123 49.93 -24.13 18.37
N GLU A 124 49.11 -23.74 19.35
CA GLU A 124 49.56 -23.21 20.66
C GLU A 124 49.39 -24.17 21.85
N ILE A 125 49.21 -25.48 21.63
CA ILE A 125 49.29 -26.47 22.72
C ILE A 125 50.73 -27.01 22.81
N PRO A 126 51.58 -26.57 23.76
CA PRO A 126 52.92 -27.11 23.92
C PRO A 126 52.86 -28.57 24.38
N LEU A 127 53.69 -29.43 23.78
CA LEU A 127 53.92 -30.79 24.24
C LEU A 127 54.54 -30.73 25.65
N ILE A 128 53.78 -31.10 26.68
CA ILE A 128 54.31 -31.24 28.04
C ILE A 128 55.12 -32.53 28.07
N ASP A 129 56.44 -32.40 28.05
CA ASP A 129 57.39 -33.50 28.22
C ASP A 129 57.39 -33.91 29.70
N TYR A 130 56.79 -35.07 30.01
CA TYR A 130 56.82 -35.63 31.36
C TYR A 130 58.23 -36.20 31.61
N LYS A 131 59.11 -35.38 32.20
CA LYS A 131 60.36 -35.86 32.77
C LYS A 131 60.08 -36.85 33.90
N GLU A 132 60.59 -38.06 33.72
CA GLU A 132 60.62 -39.15 34.69
C GLU A 132 61.14 -38.68 36.06
N VAL A 133 60.43 -39.06 37.13
CA VAL A 133 60.91 -39.12 38.52
C VAL A 133 60.73 -40.56 38.99
#